data_AF-A0A3B0SHJ3-F1
#
_entry.id   AF-A0A3B0SHJ3-F1
#
_cell.length_a   1.000
_cell.length_b   1.000
_cell.length_c   1.000
_cell.angle_alpha   90.00
_cell.angle_beta   90.00
_cell.angle_gamma   90.00
#
_symmetry.space_group_name_H-M   'P 1'
#
loop_
_entity.id
_entity.type
_entity.pdbx_description
1 polymer ?
#
loop_
_entity_poly.entity_id
_entity_poly.type
_entity_poly.pdbx_seq_one_letter_code
_entity_poly.pdbx_strand_id
1 'polypeptide(L)'
;MRVKIEVNTFERSPANPPIRIPFRVESSWFSGSADVLTFTLDEVAATKIRALFQRSKGRDLFDLCLALAQLGVSPSSIVEAFAPYRPDGYTRRRAELNLREKLT
;
A
#
# COMPACT_ATOMS: atom_id res chain seq x y z
N MET A 1 22.70 10.32 -8.96
CA MET A 1 21.48 9.63 -8.47
C MET A 1 20.57 10.67 -7.81
N ARG A 2 19.25 10.60 -8.00
CA ARG A 2 18.28 11.46 -7.31
C ARG A 2 17.30 10.57 -6.56
N VAL A 3 17.10 10.84 -5.27
CA VAL A 3 16.16 10.11 -4.42
C VAL A 3 15.00 11.03 -4.10
N LYS A 4 13.77 10.57 -4.36
CA LYS A 4 12.55 11.29 -3.99
C LYS A 4 12.08 10.81 -2.63
N ILE A 5 11.87 11.74 -1.69
CA ILE A 5 11.34 11.45 -0.36
C ILE A 5 9.96 12.11 -0.26
N GLU A 6 8.94 11.33 0.12
CA GLU A 6 7.57 11.81 0.36
C GLU A 6 7.20 11.53 1.81
N VAL A 7 6.55 12.50 2.47
CA VAL A 7 6.10 12.39 3.87
C VAL A 7 4.64 12.81 3.95
N ASN A 8 3.76 11.92 4.42
CA ASN A 8 2.36 12.27 4.68
C ASN A 8 2.26 12.98 6.04
N THR A 9 1.63 14.16 6.07
CA THR A 9 1.49 14.99 7.27
C THR A 9 0.09 14.98 7.87
N PHE A 10 -0.90 14.45 7.15
CA PHE A 10 -2.32 14.46 7.57
C PHE A 10 -2.72 13.13 8.20
N GLU A 11 -2.34 12.01 7.59
CA GLU A 11 -2.65 10.67 8.06
C GLU A 11 -1.44 10.10 8.80
N ARG A 12 -1.42 10.35 10.11
CA ARG A 12 -0.26 10.07 10.98
C ARG A 12 -0.42 8.82 11.82
N SER A 13 -1.62 8.25 11.86
CA SER A 13 -1.92 7.04 12.62
C SER A 13 -2.01 5.85 11.66
N PRO A 14 -1.19 4.80 11.85
CA PRO A 14 -1.33 3.56 11.11
C PRO A 14 -2.62 2.82 11.51
N ALA A 15 -3.11 1.94 10.64
CA ALA A 15 -4.21 1.03 10.97
C ALA A 15 -3.79 0.00 12.01
N ASN A 16 -2.57 -0.54 11.88
CA ASN A 16 -1.97 -1.51 12.80
C ASN A 16 -0.69 -0.96 13.43
N PRO A 17 -0.21 -1.50 14.57
CA PRO A 17 1.12 -1.19 15.06
C PRO A 17 2.19 -1.45 13.97
N PRO A 18 3.08 -0.49 13.68
CA PRO A 18 4.11 -0.67 12.66
C PRO A 18 5.09 -1.76 13.09
N ILE A 19 5.58 -2.52 12.11
CA ILE A 19 6.51 -3.63 12.30
C ILE A 19 7.93 -3.23 11.92
N ARG A 20 8.91 -3.96 12.43
CA ARG A 20 10.31 -3.82 12.03
C ARG A 20 10.72 -5.01 11.17
N ILE A 21 11.27 -4.74 10.00
CA ILE A 21 11.81 -5.76 9.11
C ILE A 21 13.32 -5.56 8.98
N PRO A 22 14.15 -6.59 9.25
CA PRO A 22 15.59 -6.48 9.06
C PRO A 22 15.90 -6.34 7.57
N PHE A 23 16.66 -5.30 7.22
CA PHE A 23 17.11 -5.06 5.85
C PHE A 23 18.62 -4.92 5.82
N ARG A 24 19.26 -5.61 4.88
CA ARG A 24 20.72 -5.57 4.67
C ARG A 24 21.03 -5.14 3.25
N VAL A 25 22.04 -4.29 3.12
CA VAL A 25 22.67 -3.91 1.86
C VAL A 25 24.10 -4.41 1.86
N GLU A 26 24.49 -5.10 0.80
CA GLU A 26 25.87 -5.50 0.53
C GLU A 26 26.21 -5.08 -0.90
N SER A 27 27.27 -4.29 -1.07
CA SER A 27 27.74 -3.78 -2.35
C SER A 27 29.26 -3.56 -2.32
N SER A 28 29.88 -3.30 -3.47
CA SER A 28 31.33 -3.10 -3.56
C SER A 28 31.87 -1.86 -2.83
N TRP A 29 30.99 -0.95 -2.42
CA TRP A 29 31.36 0.34 -1.83
C TRP A 29 30.62 0.66 -0.52
N PHE A 30 29.69 -0.22 -0.09
CA PHE A 30 28.95 -0.06 1.15
C PHE A 30 28.37 -1.40 1.62
N SER A 31 28.47 -1.65 2.94
CA SER A 31 27.75 -2.71 3.63
C SER A 31 27.10 -2.15 4.89
N GLY A 32 25.84 -2.50 5.12
CA GLY A 32 25.10 -2.02 6.28
C GLY A 32 23.78 -2.76 6.48
N SER A 33 23.24 -2.68 7.69
CA SER A 33 21.96 -3.26 8.04
C SER A 33 21.18 -2.35 8.97
N ALA A 34 19.85 -2.41 8.89
CA ALA A 34 18.95 -1.71 9.79
C ALA A 34 17.62 -2.46 9.95
N ASP A 35 16.98 -2.28 11.10
CA ASP A 35 15.60 -2.71 11.32
C ASP A 35 14.64 -1.61 10.84
N VAL A 36 14.14 -1.78 9.62
CA VAL A 36 13.29 -0.80 8.94
C VAL A 36 11.90 -0.84 9.55
N LEU A 37 11.47 0.29 10.14
CA LEU A 37 10.10 0.46 10.61
C LEU A 37 9.18 0.68 9.40
N THR A 38 8.16 -0.17 9.25
CA THR A 38 7.22 -0.16 8.13
C THR A 38 5.82 -0.57 8.59
N PHE A 39 4.82 -0.26 7.78
CA PHE A 39 3.47 -0.81 7.93
C PHE A 39 3.44 -2.31 7.62
N THR A 40 2.41 -2.99 8.11
CA THR A 40 2.14 -4.38 7.75
C THR A 40 1.73 -4.49 6.27
N LEU A 41 1.91 -5.66 5.67
CA LEU A 41 1.70 -5.83 4.24
C LEU A 41 0.22 -5.64 3.84
N ASP A 42 -0.70 -6.09 4.69
CA ASP A 42 -2.14 -5.86 4.56
C ASP A 42 -2.49 -4.37 4.58
N GLU A 43 -1.87 -3.58 5.44
CA GLU A 43 -2.06 -2.13 5.50
C GLU A 43 -1.49 -1.44 4.25
N VAL A 44 -0.29 -1.83 3.80
CA VAL A 44 0.27 -1.34 2.54
C VAL A 44 -0.67 -1.64 1.37
N ALA A 45 -1.20 -2.86 1.27
CA ALA A 45 -2.17 -3.26 0.25
C ALA A 45 -3.50 -2.47 0.39
N ALA A 46 -3.97 -2.22 1.60
CA ALA A 46 -5.19 -1.45 1.85
C ALA A 46 -5.09 -0.03 1.28
N THR A 47 -3.95 0.64 1.44
CA THR A 47 -3.75 1.98 0.84
C THR A 47 -3.84 1.97 -0.69
N LYS A 48 -3.58 0.84 -1.35
CA LYS A 48 -3.74 0.69 -2.81
C LYS A 48 -5.18 0.71 -3.25
N ILE A 49 -6.14 0.29 -2.41
CA ILE A 49 -7.58 0.40 -2.71
C ILE A 49 -7.96 1.88 -2.86
N ARG A 50 -7.52 2.74 -1.93
CA ARG A 50 -7.76 4.18 -2.04
C ARG A 50 -7.05 4.77 -3.25
N ALA A 51 -5.77 4.42 -3.47
CA ALA A 51 -5.02 4.92 -4.62
C ALA A 51 -5.71 4.53 -5.94
N LEU A 52 -6.13 3.27 -6.05
CA LEU A 52 -6.87 2.76 -7.20
C LEU A 52 -8.20 3.50 -7.39
N PHE A 53 -8.87 3.93 -6.33
CA PHE A 53 -10.09 4.75 -6.43
C PHE A 53 -9.80 6.20 -6.87
N GLN A 54 -8.79 6.84 -6.30
CA GLN A 54 -8.53 8.27 -6.50
C GLN A 54 -7.77 8.60 -7.80
N ARG A 55 -6.99 7.66 -8.36
CA ARG A 55 -6.19 7.89 -9.58
C ARG A 55 -6.23 6.70 -10.55
N SER A 56 -5.79 6.92 -11.78
CA SER A 56 -5.69 5.89 -12.83
C SER A 56 -4.23 5.51 -13.07
N LYS A 57 -3.68 4.61 -12.23
CA LYS A 57 -2.34 4.06 -12.42
C LYS A 57 -2.39 2.53 -12.32
N GLY A 58 -2.11 1.84 -13.43
CA GLY A 58 -2.16 0.38 -13.51
C GLY A 58 -1.29 -0.35 -12.47
N ARG A 59 -0.25 0.31 -11.95
CA ARG A 59 0.61 -0.21 -10.88
C ARG A 59 -0.15 -0.49 -9.58
N ASP A 60 -1.18 0.29 -9.23
CA ASP A 60 -1.95 0.04 -8.00
C ASP A 60 -2.74 -1.27 -8.08
N LEU A 61 -3.23 -1.63 -9.28
CA LEU A 61 -3.88 -2.93 -9.53
C LEU A 61 -2.86 -4.08 -9.50
N PHE A 62 -1.68 -3.87 -10.09
CA PHE A 62 -0.59 -4.84 -10.03
C PHE A 62 -0.15 -5.11 -8.58
N ASP A 63 0.03 -4.07 -7.76
CA ASP A 63 0.42 -4.20 -6.36
C ASP A 63 -0.61 -5.02 -5.55
N LEU A 64 -1.91 -4.78 -5.78
CA LEU A 64 -2.98 -5.57 -5.16
C LEU A 64 -2.97 -7.03 -5.62
N CYS A 65 -2.77 -7.27 -6.92
CA CYS A 65 -2.66 -8.63 -7.46
C CYS A 65 -1.46 -9.37 -6.85
N LEU A 66 -0.30 -8.70 -6.75
CA LEU A 66 0.91 -9.24 -6.14
C LEU A 66 0.69 -9.62 -4.66
N ALA A 67 0.07 -8.71 -3.90
CA ALA A 67 -0.25 -8.94 -2.49
C ALA A 67 -1.15 -10.17 -2.29
N LEU A 68 -2.18 -10.33 -3.14
CA LEU A 68 -3.12 -11.44 -3.06
C LEU A 68 -2.54 -12.77 -3.58
N ALA A 69 -1.89 -12.74 -4.74
CA ALA A 69 -1.53 -13.96 -5.46
C ALA A 69 -0.16 -14.52 -5.07
N GLN A 70 0.79 -13.68 -4.67
CA GLN A 70 2.17 -14.12 -4.40
C GLN A 70 2.56 -13.96 -2.93
N LEU A 71 2.11 -12.88 -2.28
CA LEU A 71 2.48 -12.60 -0.90
C LEU A 71 1.49 -13.18 0.12
N GLY A 72 0.39 -13.79 -0.34
CA GLY A 72 -0.54 -14.54 0.51
C GLY A 72 -1.31 -13.67 1.51
N VAL A 73 -1.46 -12.37 1.23
CA VAL A 73 -2.20 -11.47 2.11
C VAL A 73 -3.68 -11.82 2.06
N SER A 74 -4.32 -11.99 3.22
CA SER A 74 -5.75 -12.27 3.27
C SER A 74 -6.55 -11.07 2.74
N PRO A 75 -7.52 -11.28 1.82
CA PRO A 75 -8.46 -10.24 1.44
C PRO A 75 -9.17 -9.61 2.65
N SER A 76 -9.47 -10.41 3.69
CA SER A 76 -10.14 -9.90 4.89
C SER A 76 -9.27 -8.92 5.67
N SER A 77 -7.97 -9.23 5.85
CA SER A 77 -7.06 -8.34 6.59
C SER A 77 -6.82 -7.03 5.84
N ILE A 78 -6.77 -7.06 4.51
CA ILE A 78 -6.70 -5.84 3.69
C ILE A 78 -7.94 -4.97 3.91
N VAL A 79 -9.13 -5.58 3.93
CA VAL A 79 -10.40 -4.85 4.14
C VAL A 79 -10.50 -4.29 5.55
N GLU A 80 -10.05 -5.03 6.57
CA GLU A 80 -9.97 -4.58 7.95
C GLU A 80 -9.03 -3.36 8.09
N ALA A 81 -7.83 -3.45 7.52
CA ALA A 81 -6.85 -2.36 7.52
C ALA A 81 -7.27 -1.14 6.67
N PHE A 82 -8.27 -1.28 5.79
CA PHE A 82 -8.71 -0.20 4.91
C PHE A 82 -9.56 0.87 5.59
N ALA A 83 -10.20 0.55 6.73
CA ALA A 83 -11.12 1.45 7.41
C ALA A 83 -10.60 2.91 7.58
N PRO A 84 -9.39 3.15 8.12
CA PRO A 84 -8.85 4.51 8.27
C PRO A 84 -8.46 5.19 6.95
N TYR A 85 -8.31 4.43 5.86
CA TYR A 85 -7.90 4.94 4.54
C TYR A 85 -9.07 5.13 3.59
N ARG A 86 -10.30 4.87 4.02
CA ARG A 86 -11.48 4.97 3.16
C ARG A 86 -11.65 6.42 2.68
N PRO A 87 -11.57 6.69 1.36
CA PRO A 87 -11.71 8.05 0.86
C PRO A 87 -13.17 8.51 0.91
N ASP A 88 -13.38 9.81 0.91
CA ASP A 88 -14.72 10.40 0.91
C ASP A 88 -15.56 9.90 -0.26
N GLY A 89 -16.81 9.56 0.04
CA GLY A 89 -17.75 9.05 -0.95
C GLY A 89 -17.45 7.63 -1.44
N TYR A 90 -16.47 6.93 -0.87
CA TYR A 90 -16.22 5.53 -1.20
C TYR A 90 -17.43 4.67 -0.84
N THR A 91 -18.00 4.01 -1.85
CA THR A 91 -19.01 2.97 -1.70
C THR A 91 -18.65 1.84 -2.66
N ARG A 92 -19.09 0.60 -2.37
CA ARG A 92 -18.87 -0.54 -3.27
C ARG A 92 -19.28 -0.22 -4.71
N ARG A 93 -20.49 0.31 -4.90
CA ARG A 93 -21.02 0.69 -6.22
C ARG A 93 -20.12 1.70 -6.93
N ARG A 94 -19.69 2.76 -6.23
CA ARG A 94 -18.81 3.78 -6.82
C ARG A 94 -17.43 3.23 -7.14
N ALA A 95 -16.88 2.37 -6.29
CA ALA A 95 -15.58 1.73 -6.52
C ALA A 95 -15.61 0.82 -7.75
N GLU A 96 -16.64 -0.01 -7.90
CA GLU A 96 -16.82 -0.90 -9.06
C GLU A 96 -17.00 -0.12 -10.36
N LEU A 97 -17.82 0.93 -10.37
CA LEU A 97 -18.01 1.80 -11.55
C LEU A 97 -16.70 2.50 -11.92
N ASN A 98 -16.04 3.11 -10.94
CA ASN A 98 -14.77 3.81 -11.15
C ASN A 98 -13.68 2.88 -11.70
N LEU A 99 -13.63 1.63 -11.23
CA LEU A 99 -12.69 0.65 -11.75
C LEU A 99 -12.98 0.31 -13.21
N ARG A 100 -14.26 0.11 -13.58
CA ARG A 100 -14.67 -0.19 -14.96
C ARG A 100 -14.31 0.95 -15.91
N GLU A 101 -14.59 2.19 -15.52
CA GLU A 101 -14.24 3.39 -16.31
C GLU A 101 -12.73 3.53 -16.54
N LYS A 102 -11.90 3.01 -15.63
CA LYS A 102 -10.43 3.03 -15.77
C LYS A 102 -9.88 1.94 -16.68
N LEU A 103 -10.70 0.97 -17.07
CA LEU A 103 -10.32 -0.15 -17.94
C LEU A 103 -10.75 0.05 -19.40
N THR A 104 -11.57 1.06 -19.67
CA THR A 104 -11.99 1.51 -21.00
C THR A 104 -11.14 2.66 -21.49
#